data_AF-A0A259GDJ1-F1
#
_entry.id   AF-A0A259GDJ1-F1
#
_cell.length_a   1.000
_cell.length_b   1.000
_cell.length_c   1.000
_cell.angle_alpha   90.00
_cell.angle_beta   90.00
_cell.angle_gamma   90.00
#
_symmetry.space_group_name_H-M   'P 1'
#
loop_
_entity.id
_entity.type
_entity.pdbx_description
1 polymer ?
#
loop_
_entity_poly.entity_id
_entity_poly.type
_entity_poly.pdbx_seq_one_letter_code
_entity_poly.pdbx_strand_id
1 'polypeptide(L)'
;MTFRRFRILILLGVLAAAIGMTWLEQTLVRGWRAPLDVAIIPINGDGSEQAAETIRALQPGNFNDINAFLQRETARFGVKQQQAMLITLLPELGRKPPAPPPDRSVLKTIGWSLQLRWWVYQQSGQLLPQLGKIKLFVLYHAPQDGVALEHSLGLQKGLIGVVHAFAGPKQARQNNIVITHEMLHALGASDKYGAGGRPVYPQGYADPDWPEQMPRQTAEIMAGRYVNAAGRVVMPPSLEQCVIGAQTAHEINVDAGFRQQYASSN
;
A
#
# COMPACT_ATOMS: atom_id res chain seq x y z
N MET A 1 5.71 -28.52 -36.31
CA MET A 1 6.01 -28.11 -34.92
C MET A 1 5.90 -29.34 -34.02
N THR A 2 6.92 -29.70 -33.24
CA THR A 2 6.78 -30.79 -32.26
C THR A 2 5.91 -30.33 -31.08
N PHE A 3 5.17 -31.24 -30.43
CA PHE A 3 4.32 -30.93 -29.26
C PHE A 3 5.07 -30.13 -28.19
N ARG A 4 6.34 -30.45 -27.96
CA ARG A 4 7.23 -29.70 -27.07
C ARG A 4 7.41 -28.23 -27.48
N ARG A 5 7.64 -27.94 -28.76
CA ARG A 5 7.82 -26.56 -29.27
C ARG A 5 6.52 -25.78 -29.19
N PHE A 6 5.38 -26.40 -29.53
CA PHE A 6 4.07 -25.77 -29.41
C PHE A 6 3.73 -25.41 -27.95
N ARG A 7 3.95 -26.34 -27.01
CA ARG A 7 3.76 -26.08 -25.57
C ARG A 7 4.65 -24.95 -25.06
N ILE A 8 5.92 -24.93 -25.46
CA ILE A 8 6.85 -23.85 -25.07
C ILE A 8 6.39 -22.49 -25.62
N LEU A 9 5.95 -22.44 -26.88
CA LEU A 9 5.43 -21.20 -27.47
C LEU A 9 4.19 -20.68 -26.73
N ILE A 10 3.26 -21.56 -26.36
CA ILE A 10 2.09 -21.16 -25.55
C ILE A 10 2.53 -20.61 -24.19
N LEU A 11 3.43 -21.30 -23.49
CA LEU A 11 3.90 -20.87 -22.17
C LEU A 11 4.63 -19.52 -22.24
N LEU A 12 5.45 -19.30 -23.27
CA LEU A 12 6.11 -18.02 -23.50
C LEU A 12 5.11 -16.92 -23.86
N GLY A 13 4.08 -17.22 -24.65
CA GLY A 13 3.00 -16.29 -24.97
C GLY A 13 2.23 -15.86 -23.72
N VAL A 14 1.86 -16.81 -22.86
CA VAL A 14 1.20 -16.54 -21.57
C VAL A 14 2.10 -15.69 -20.67
N LEU A 15 3.40 -16.03 -20.59
CA LEU A 15 4.37 -15.27 -19.79
C LEU A 15 4.51 -13.83 -20.31
N ALA A 16 4.65 -13.64 -21.63
CA ALA A 16 4.74 -12.32 -22.25
C ALA A 16 3.48 -11.49 -22.01
N ALA A 17 2.29 -12.09 -22.13
CA ALA A 17 1.02 -11.43 -21.84
C ALA A 17 0.92 -11.03 -20.36
N ALA A 18 1.32 -11.89 -19.43
CA ALA A 18 1.32 -11.60 -17.99
C ALA A 18 2.28 -10.45 -17.62
N ILE A 19 3.48 -10.44 -18.21
CA ILE A 19 4.46 -9.35 -18.04
C ILE A 19 3.89 -8.06 -18.63
N GLY A 20 3.35 -8.10 -19.85
CA GLY A 20 2.78 -6.94 -20.53
C GLY A 20 1.60 -6.32 -19.77
N MET A 21 0.68 -7.15 -19.26
CA MET A 21 -0.44 -6.67 -18.43
C MET A 21 0.06 -6.03 -17.13
N THR A 22 1.01 -6.65 -16.44
CA THR A 22 1.56 -6.11 -15.19
C THR A 22 2.26 -4.75 -15.44
N TRP A 23 3.00 -4.64 -16.54
CA TRP A 23 3.67 -3.39 -16.93
C TRP A 23 2.66 -2.29 -17.30
N LEU A 24 1.60 -2.63 -18.02
CA LEU A 24 0.53 -1.70 -18.36
C LEU A 24 -0.19 -1.17 -17.11
N GLU A 25 -0.57 -2.05 -16.17
CA GLU A 25 -1.18 -1.66 -14.90
C GLU A 25 -0.30 -0.69 -14.11
N GLN A 26 0.99 -1.00 -13.99
CA GLN A 26 1.94 -0.12 -13.30
C GLN A 26 2.06 1.24 -13.99
N THR A 27 2.09 1.26 -15.32
CA THR A 27 2.22 2.51 -16.10
C THR A 27 0.98 3.40 -15.94
N LEU A 28 -0.21 2.81 -15.93
CA LEU A 28 -1.47 3.55 -15.76
C LEU A 28 -1.54 4.24 -14.40
N VAL A 29 -1.19 3.52 -13.33
CA VAL A 29 -1.35 4.03 -11.96
C VAL A 29 -0.21 4.94 -11.54
N ARG A 30 1.04 4.60 -11.90
CA ARG A 30 2.23 5.41 -11.53
C ARG A 30 2.41 6.65 -12.38
N GLY A 31 1.57 6.85 -13.40
CA GLY A 31 1.59 8.08 -14.21
C GLY A 31 0.99 9.29 -13.49
N TRP A 32 0.26 9.09 -12.37
CA TRP A 32 -0.43 10.15 -11.62
C TRP A 32 -1.28 11.09 -12.50
N ARG A 33 -1.83 10.59 -13.61
CA ARG A 33 -2.65 11.37 -14.56
C ARG A 33 -4.11 11.50 -14.15
N ALA A 34 -4.56 10.59 -13.32
CA ALA A 34 -5.90 10.54 -12.76
C ALA A 34 -5.78 10.17 -11.28
N PRO A 35 -6.84 10.43 -10.47
CA PRO A 35 -6.89 9.94 -9.10
C PRO A 35 -6.68 8.42 -9.06
N LEU A 36 -6.00 7.94 -8.02
CA LEU A 36 -5.85 6.50 -7.77
C LEU A 36 -7.23 5.89 -7.50
N ASP A 37 -7.62 4.87 -8.26
CA ASP A 37 -8.85 4.11 -8.00
C ASP A 37 -8.56 3.00 -6.97
N VAL A 38 -9.12 3.14 -5.76
CA VAL A 38 -8.82 2.28 -4.61
C VAL A 38 -10.09 1.62 -4.10
N ALA A 39 -10.11 0.28 -4.11
CA ALA A 39 -11.10 -0.52 -3.44
C ALA A 39 -10.60 -0.97 -2.07
N ILE A 40 -11.38 -0.68 -1.03
CA ILE A 40 -11.14 -1.16 0.33
C ILE A 40 -12.11 -2.32 0.60
N ILE A 41 -11.55 -3.48 0.94
CA ILE A 41 -12.29 -4.72 1.20
C ILE A 41 -12.05 -5.11 2.66
N PRO A 42 -12.96 -4.76 3.58
CA PRO A 42 -12.82 -5.13 4.97
C PRO A 42 -13.02 -6.64 5.17
N ILE A 43 -12.23 -7.23 6.07
CA ILE A 43 -12.29 -8.64 6.46
C ILE A 43 -12.24 -8.70 7.98
N ASN A 44 -13.11 -9.49 8.61
CA ASN A 44 -12.96 -9.81 10.02
C ASN A 44 -11.74 -10.75 10.21
N GLY A 45 -10.64 -10.18 10.71
CA GLY A 45 -9.32 -10.82 10.77
C GLY A 45 -9.20 -11.86 11.87
N ASP A 46 -9.89 -11.67 12.99
CA ASP A 46 -9.83 -12.53 14.17
C ASP A 46 -11.18 -13.19 14.53
N GLY A 47 -12.25 -12.86 13.82
CA GLY A 47 -13.60 -13.36 14.07
C GLY A 47 -14.31 -12.68 15.25
N SER A 48 -13.73 -11.61 15.81
CA SER A 48 -14.31 -10.92 16.96
C SER A 48 -15.58 -10.13 16.60
N GLU A 49 -16.47 -9.99 17.57
CA GLU A 49 -17.66 -9.13 17.44
C GLU A 49 -17.27 -7.66 17.28
N GLN A 50 -16.21 -7.22 17.97
CA GLN A 50 -15.68 -5.86 17.84
C GLN A 50 -15.18 -5.54 16.43
N ALA A 51 -14.49 -6.47 15.77
CA ALA A 51 -14.11 -6.32 14.37
C ALA A 51 -15.34 -6.27 13.46
N ALA A 52 -16.34 -7.14 13.68
CA ALA A 52 -17.58 -7.13 12.91
C ALA A 52 -18.37 -5.81 13.08
N GLU A 53 -18.46 -5.27 14.30
CA GLU A 53 -19.07 -3.97 14.58
C GLU A 53 -18.31 -2.83 13.90
N THR A 54 -16.99 -2.83 14.00
CA THR A 54 -16.15 -1.82 13.35
C THR A 54 -16.38 -1.84 11.84
N ILE A 55 -16.35 -3.02 11.22
CA ILE A 55 -16.57 -3.18 9.78
C ILE A 55 -17.97 -2.69 9.36
N ARG A 56 -19.01 -3.05 10.12
CA ARG A 56 -20.39 -2.58 9.86
C ARG A 56 -20.53 -1.06 9.95
N ALA A 57 -19.72 -0.42 10.79
CA ALA A 57 -19.73 1.03 10.97
C ALA A 57 -18.85 1.79 9.96
N LEU A 58 -18.04 1.09 9.14
CA LEU A 58 -17.17 1.74 8.16
C LEU A 58 -17.97 2.50 7.11
N GLN A 59 -17.49 3.69 6.82
CA GLN A 59 -17.96 4.55 5.75
C GLN A 59 -16.78 5.00 4.89
N PRO A 60 -16.99 5.34 3.61
CA PRO A 60 -15.93 5.88 2.76
C PRO A 60 -15.20 7.07 3.39
N GLY A 61 -15.92 7.90 4.16
CA GLY A 61 -15.36 9.07 4.85
C GLY A 61 -14.31 8.75 5.91
N ASN A 62 -14.25 7.53 6.44
CA ASN A 62 -13.21 7.11 7.39
C ASN A 62 -11.79 7.12 6.77
N PHE A 63 -11.70 7.11 5.44
CA PHE A 63 -10.44 7.05 4.69
C PHE A 63 -10.08 8.39 4.02
N ASN A 64 -10.82 9.47 4.31
CA ASN A 64 -10.57 10.79 3.72
C ASN A 64 -9.17 11.33 4.03
N ASP A 65 -8.63 11.02 5.21
CA ASP A 65 -7.27 11.42 5.61
C ASP A 65 -6.21 10.92 4.62
N ILE A 66 -6.44 9.76 3.98
CA ILE A 66 -5.53 9.19 2.98
C ILE A 66 -5.53 10.06 1.72
N ASN A 67 -6.71 10.47 1.24
CA ASN A 67 -6.79 11.34 0.06
C ASN A 67 -6.20 12.72 0.36
N ALA A 68 -6.49 13.30 1.54
CA ALA A 68 -5.92 14.58 1.95
C ALA A 68 -4.38 14.53 2.07
N PHE A 69 -3.85 13.44 2.64
CA PHE A 69 -2.41 13.17 2.69
C PHE A 69 -1.80 13.11 1.28
N LEU A 70 -2.35 12.27 0.40
CA LEU A 70 -1.83 12.13 -0.95
C LEU A 70 -1.85 13.46 -1.71
N GLN A 71 -2.96 14.20 -1.66
CA GLN A 71 -3.07 15.52 -2.30
C GLN A 71 -1.98 16.49 -1.82
N ARG A 72 -1.79 16.57 -0.49
CA ARG A 72 -0.78 17.45 0.11
C ARG A 72 0.62 17.06 -0.35
N GLU A 73 0.94 15.78 -0.27
CA GLU A 73 2.29 15.31 -0.53
C GLU A 73 2.64 15.26 -2.01
N THR A 74 1.73 14.84 -2.90
CA THR A 74 1.98 14.86 -4.35
C THR A 74 2.11 16.29 -4.89
N ALA A 75 1.36 17.25 -4.33
CA ALA A 75 1.48 18.65 -4.68
C ALA A 75 2.85 19.25 -4.34
N ARG A 76 3.52 18.78 -3.27
CA ARG A 76 4.91 19.18 -2.93
C ARG A 76 5.91 18.78 -4.02
N PHE A 77 5.64 17.69 -4.72
CA PHE A 77 6.41 17.22 -5.87
C PHE A 77 5.84 17.69 -7.21
N GLY A 78 4.87 18.62 -7.17
CA GLY A 78 4.36 19.35 -8.34
C GLY A 78 3.24 18.65 -9.11
N VAL A 79 2.74 17.50 -8.64
CA VAL A 79 1.51 16.89 -9.17
C VAL A 79 0.33 17.48 -8.41
N LYS A 80 -0.36 18.46 -9.02
CA LYS A 80 -1.51 19.14 -8.40
C LYS A 80 -2.81 18.58 -8.97
N GLN A 81 -3.59 17.92 -8.12
CA GLN A 81 -4.91 17.39 -8.46
C GLN A 81 -5.91 17.75 -7.37
N GLN A 82 -7.15 18.06 -7.76
CA GLN A 82 -8.24 18.30 -6.81
C GLN A 82 -8.61 17.04 -6.02
N GLN A 83 -8.37 15.87 -6.60
CA GLN A 83 -8.58 14.56 -5.99
C GLN A 83 -7.40 13.65 -6.32
N ALA A 84 -6.72 13.10 -5.31
CA ALA A 84 -5.60 12.19 -5.53
C ALA A 84 -6.03 10.72 -5.47
N MET A 85 -7.18 10.44 -4.85
CA MET A 85 -7.72 9.09 -4.70
C MET A 85 -9.25 9.07 -4.75
N LEU A 86 -9.78 8.08 -5.46
CA LEU A 86 -11.19 7.69 -5.46
C LEU A 86 -11.31 6.39 -4.67
N ILE A 87 -12.20 6.37 -3.66
CA ILE A 87 -12.36 5.24 -2.76
C ILE A 87 -13.68 4.53 -3.03
N THR A 88 -13.62 3.22 -3.21
CA THR A 88 -14.78 2.32 -3.19
C THR A 88 -14.67 1.41 -1.97
N LEU A 89 -15.52 1.62 -0.96
CA LEU A 89 -15.65 0.69 0.15
C LEU A 89 -16.58 -0.46 -0.26
N LEU A 90 -16.07 -1.68 -0.28
CA LEU A 90 -16.86 -2.88 -0.59
C LEU A 90 -17.43 -3.51 0.69
N PRO A 91 -18.47 -4.34 0.57
CA PRO A 91 -18.98 -5.13 1.69
C PRO A 91 -17.89 -6.03 2.32
N GLU A 92 -18.12 -6.46 3.55
CA GLU A 92 -17.25 -7.41 4.23
C GLU A 92 -17.05 -8.67 3.40
N LEU A 93 -15.79 -9.10 3.29
CA LEU A 93 -15.43 -10.35 2.65
C LEU A 93 -15.17 -11.42 3.71
N GLY A 94 -16.00 -12.47 3.74
CA GLY A 94 -15.88 -13.57 4.71
C GLY A 94 -14.74 -14.55 4.46
N ARG A 95 -13.96 -14.39 3.37
CA ARG A 95 -12.78 -15.23 3.07
C ARG A 95 -11.52 -14.45 3.34
N LYS A 96 -10.54 -15.09 3.99
CA LYS A 96 -9.22 -14.50 4.25
C LYS A 96 -8.25 -14.73 3.09
N PRO A 97 -7.31 -13.81 2.83
CA PRO A 97 -6.24 -14.04 1.87
C PRO A 97 -5.32 -15.17 2.33
N PRO A 98 -4.60 -15.85 1.41
CA PRO A 98 -3.59 -16.84 1.79
C PRO A 98 -2.50 -16.19 2.64
N ALA A 99 -2.15 -16.85 3.75
CA ALA A 99 -1.10 -16.37 4.63
C ALA A 99 0.26 -16.33 3.90
N PRO A 100 1.08 -15.31 4.18
CA PRO A 100 2.45 -15.24 3.67
C PRO A 100 3.30 -16.42 4.16
N PRO A 101 4.35 -16.80 3.44
CA PRO A 101 5.34 -17.74 3.98
C PRO A 101 6.06 -17.11 5.18
N PRO A 102 6.26 -17.85 6.29
CA PRO A 102 6.96 -17.33 7.47
C PRO A 102 8.46 -17.12 7.23
N ASP A 103 9.02 -17.81 6.22
CA ASP A 103 10.40 -17.70 5.81
C ASP A 103 10.55 -16.82 4.56
N ARG A 104 11.66 -16.07 4.48
CA ARG A 104 11.99 -15.18 3.35
C ARG A 104 12.45 -15.94 2.08
N SER A 105 11.98 -17.17 1.88
CA SER A 105 12.34 -17.97 0.72
C SER A 105 11.73 -17.40 -0.56
N VAL A 106 12.59 -16.97 -1.49
CA VAL A 106 12.16 -16.33 -2.75
C VAL A 106 11.16 -17.18 -3.53
N LEU A 107 11.39 -18.49 -3.62
CA LEU A 107 10.49 -19.41 -4.34
C LEU A 107 9.12 -19.50 -3.67
N LYS A 108 9.08 -19.54 -2.33
CA LYS A 108 7.81 -19.56 -1.58
C LYS A 108 7.09 -18.23 -1.73
N THR A 109 7.80 -17.10 -1.70
CA THR A 109 7.21 -15.78 -1.96
C THR A 109 6.61 -15.68 -3.35
N ILE A 110 7.28 -16.22 -4.38
CA ILE A 110 6.73 -16.29 -5.75
C ILE A 110 5.46 -17.15 -5.77
N GLY A 111 5.50 -18.36 -5.19
CA GLY A 111 4.34 -19.25 -5.13
C GLY A 111 3.14 -18.60 -4.42
N TRP A 112 3.40 -17.97 -3.27
CA TRP A 112 2.40 -17.21 -2.52
C TRP A 112 1.84 -16.04 -3.32
N SER A 113 2.68 -15.28 -4.03
CA SER A 113 2.24 -14.16 -4.87
C SER A 113 1.24 -14.59 -5.95
N LEU A 114 1.46 -15.77 -6.55
CA LEU A 114 0.56 -16.36 -7.54
C LEU A 114 -0.73 -16.86 -6.90
N GLN A 115 -0.63 -17.51 -5.74
CA GLN A 115 -1.79 -17.95 -4.96
C GLN A 115 -2.67 -16.77 -4.54
N LEU A 116 -2.07 -15.67 -4.08
CA LEU A 116 -2.78 -14.45 -3.72
C LEU A 116 -3.48 -13.84 -4.93
N ARG A 117 -2.80 -13.70 -6.08
CA ARG A 117 -3.44 -13.20 -7.32
C ARG A 117 -4.61 -14.06 -7.78
N TRP A 118 -4.45 -15.39 -7.72
CA TRP A 118 -5.53 -16.33 -8.03
C TRP A 118 -6.70 -16.19 -7.06
N TRP A 119 -6.41 -16.04 -5.76
CA TRP A 119 -7.42 -15.81 -4.74
C TRP A 119 -8.17 -14.48 -4.99
N VAL A 120 -7.47 -13.39 -5.28
CA VAL A 120 -8.06 -12.09 -5.63
C VAL A 120 -8.94 -12.18 -6.89
N TYR A 121 -8.49 -12.91 -7.91
CA TYR A 121 -9.30 -13.18 -9.10
C TYR A 121 -10.61 -13.87 -8.74
N GLN A 122 -10.56 -14.94 -7.94
CA GLN A 122 -11.77 -15.63 -7.48
C GLN A 122 -12.71 -14.73 -6.67
N GLN A 123 -12.17 -13.84 -5.82
CA GLN A 123 -13.00 -12.93 -5.03
C GLN A 123 -13.59 -11.79 -5.86
N SER A 124 -13.01 -11.47 -7.00
CA SER A 124 -13.50 -10.36 -7.84
C SER A 124 -14.86 -10.63 -8.47
N GLY A 125 -15.23 -11.90 -8.66
CA GLY A 125 -16.46 -12.30 -9.36
C GLY A 125 -16.54 -11.82 -10.81
N GLN A 126 -15.45 -11.33 -11.39
CA GLN A 126 -15.40 -10.79 -12.74
C GLN A 126 -14.63 -11.69 -13.70
N LEU A 127 -15.07 -11.71 -14.95
CA LEU A 127 -14.42 -12.49 -16.01
C LEU A 127 -13.08 -11.88 -16.42
N LEU A 128 -12.98 -10.54 -16.40
CA LEU A 128 -11.81 -9.77 -16.84
C LEU A 128 -11.12 -9.09 -15.65
N PRO A 129 -9.78 -8.91 -15.70
CA PRO A 129 -9.04 -8.13 -14.70
C PRO A 129 -9.48 -6.65 -14.69
N GLN A 130 -9.65 -6.09 -13.49
CA GLN A 130 -9.86 -4.65 -13.28
C GLN A 130 -8.52 -3.93 -13.27
N LEU A 131 -8.01 -3.61 -14.47
CA LEU A 131 -6.72 -2.94 -14.63
C LEU A 131 -6.71 -1.57 -13.94
N GLY A 132 -5.60 -1.24 -13.29
CA GLY A 132 -5.38 0.08 -12.69
C GLY A 132 -6.08 0.36 -11.37
N LYS A 133 -6.86 -0.60 -10.84
CA LYS A 133 -7.50 -0.48 -9.52
C LYS A 133 -6.65 -1.10 -8.42
N ILE A 134 -6.39 -0.34 -7.36
CA ILE A 134 -5.71 -0.81 -6.15
C ILE A 134 -6.73 -1.51 -5.27
N LYS A 135 -6.44 -2.74 -4.84
CA LYS A 135 -7.30 -3.55 -3.97
C LYS A 135 -6.62 -3.73 -2.62
N LEU A 136 -7.18 -3.11 -1.59
CA LEU A 136 -6.69 -3.18 -0.23
C LEU A 136 -7.61 -4.08 0.60
N PHE A 137 -7.12 -5.27 0.94
CA PHE A 137 -7.79 -6.19 1.84
C PHE A 137 -7.41 -5.85 3.28
N VAL A 138 -8.34 -5.28 4.05
CA VAL A 138 -8.07 -4.76 5.39
C VAL A 138 -8.65 -5.72 6.43
N LEU A 139 -7.78 -6.49 7.07
CA LEU A 139 -8.10 -7.43 8.14
C LEU A 139 -8.19 -6.67 9.45
N TYR A 140 -9.39 -6.52 9.99
CA TYR A 140 -9.63 -5.89 11.29
C TYR A 140 -9.51 -6.91 12.42
N HIS A 141 -8.76 -6.56 13.46
CA HIS A 141 -8.58 -7.37 14.67
C HIS A 141 -8.91 -6.55 15.91
N ALA A 142 -9.55 -7.15 16.90
CA ALA A 142 -9.79 -6.53 18.19
C ALA A 142 -8.45 -6.06 18.82
N PRO A 143 -8.38 -4.82 19.32
CA PRO A 143 -7.20 -4.33 20.01
C PRO A 143 -6.92 -5.17 21.25
N GLN A 144 -5.67 -5.60 21.41
CA GLN A 144 -5.19 -6.29 22.59
C GLN A 144 -4.08 -5.44 23.23
N ASP A 145 -4.18 -5.20 24.54
CA ASP A 145 -3.21 -4.38 25.25
C ASP A 145 -1.80 -4.99 25.14
N GLY A 146 -0.84 -4.20 24.68
CA GLY A 146 0.56 -4.62 24.55
C GLY A 146 0.88 -5.50 23.35
N VAL A 147 -0.10 -5.83 22.50
CA VAL A 147 0.11 -6.67 21.30
C VAL A 147 0.14 -5.78 20.06
N ALA A 148 1.29 -5.75 19.37
CA ALA A 148 1.37 -5.21 18.02
C ALA A 148 0.69 -6.17 17.05
N LEU A 149 -0.05 -5.65 16.07
CA LEU A 149 -0.57 -6.48 14.97
C LEU A 149 0.59 -7.15 14.23
N GLU A 150 0.29 -8.31 13.64
CA GLU A 150 1.18 -8.90 12.65
C GLU A 150 1.59 -7.84 11.61
N HIS A 151 2.84 -7.91 11.16
CA HIS A 151 3.33 -6.98 10.15
C HIS A 151 2.40 -7.07 8.93
N SER A 152 1.80 -5.93 8.56
CA SER A 152 1.05 -5.82 7.31
C SER A 152 1.99 -6.14 6.16
N LEU A 153 1.48 -6.84 5.15
CA LEU A 153 2.30 -7.31 4.05
C LEU A 153 1.69 -6.83 2.74
N GLY A 154 2.29 -5.78 2.21
CA GLY A 154 2.10 -5.35 0.84
C GLY A 154 2.81 -6.34 -0.08
N LEU A 155 2.05 -7.11 -0.86
CA LEU A 155 2.63 -7.79 -2.01
C LEU A 155 3.06 -6.71 -3.00
N GLN A 156 4.35 -6.40 -3.03
CA GLN A 156 4.93 -5.64 -4.12
C GLN A 156 4.67 -6.41 -5.42
N LYS A 157 3.83 -5.82 -6.29
CA LYS A 157 3.42 -6.24 -7.65
C LYS A 157 1.96 -6.73 -7.71
N GLY A 158 1.12 -5.92 -8.36
CA GLY A 158 -0.25 -6.28 -8.78
C GLY A 158 -1.34 -5.37 -8.23
N LEU A 159 -0.98 -4.21 -7.65
CA LEU A 159 -1.92 -3.26 -7.05
C LEU A 159 -2.78 -3.90 -5.94
N ILE A 160 -2.24 -4.87 -5.21
CA ILE A 160 -2.91 -5.59 -4.12
C ILE A 160 -2.16 -5.32 -2.82
N GLY A 161 -2.85 -4.86 -1.79
CA GLY A 161 -2.34 -4.72 -0.43
C GLY A 161 -3.13 -5.58 0.55
N VAL A 162 -2.43 -6.22 1.49
CA VAL A 162 -3.06 -6.92 2.63
C VAL A 162 -2.64 -6.18 3.90
N VAL A 163 -3.61 -5.55 4.55
CA VAL A 163 -3.41 -4.66 5.69
C VAL A 163 -3.99 -5.31 6.93
N HIS A 164 -3.27 -5.29 8.03
CA HIS A 164 -3.79 -5.61 9.35
C HIS A 164 -4.08 -4.30 10.08
N ALA A 165 -5.33 -4.13 10.51
CA ALA A 165 -5.83 -2.92 11.17
C ALA A 165 -6.48 -3.27 12.51
N PHE A 166 -6.47 -2.34 13.45
CA PHE A 166 -7.15 -2.51 14.72
C PHE A 166 -8.63 -2.12 14.61
N ALA A 167 -9.51 -2.91 15.21
CA ALA A 167 -10.94 -2.67 15.37
C ALA A 167 -11.22 -1.75 16.57
N GLY A 168 -10.54 -0.60 16.62
CA GLY A 168 -10.62 0.33 17.74
C GLY A 168 -10.72 1.78 17.27
N PRO A 169 -11.61 2.61 17.85
CA PRO A 169 -11.78 4.00 17.43
C PRO A 169 -10.51 4.84 17.68
N LYS A 170 -9.73 4.51 18.73
CA LYS A 170 -8.46 5.17 19.04
C LYS A 170 -7.40 4.98 17.95
N GLN A 171 -7.47 3.86 17.22
CA GLN A 171 -6.51 3.49 16.20
C GLN A 171 -6.98 3.84 14.78
N ALA A 172 -8.19 4.38 14.58
CA ALA A 172 -8.72 4.65 13.25
C ALA A 172 -7.78 5.52 12.39
N ARG A 173 -7.24 6.60 12.95
CA ARG A 173 -6.27 7.47 12.26
C ARG A 173 -4.92 6.80 12.02
N GLN A 174 -4.48 5.94 12.93
CA GLN A 174 -3.25 5.17 12.77
C GLN A 174 -3.40 4.05 11.74
N ASN A 175 -4.57 3.42 11.65
CA ASN A 175 -4.90 2.47 10.59
C ASN A 175 -4.75 3.13 9.22
N ASN A 176 -5.15 4.40 9.06
CA ASN A 176 -4.95 5.12 7.80
C ASN A 176 -3.46 5.31 7.43
N ILE A 177 -2.56 5.42 8.41
CA ILE A 177 -1.11 5.40 8.17
C ILE A 177 -0.71 4.04 7.58
N VAL A 178 -1.11 2.94 8.21
CA VAL A 178 -0.77 1.57 7.74
C VAL A 178 -1.37 1.30 6.37
N ILE A 179 -2.65 1.64 6.15
CA ILE A 179 -3.32 1.47 4.86
C ILE A 179 -2.58 2.26 3.77
N THR A 180 -2.16 3.49 4.07
CA THR A 180 -1.41 4.32 3.13
C THR A 180 -0.04 3.73 2.84
N HIS A 181 0.69 3.28 3.87
CA HIS A 181 1.99 2.62 3.74
C HIS A 181 1.90 1.40 2.80
N GLU A 182 0.94 0.50 3.02
CA GLU A 182 0.73 -0.67 2.17
C GLU A 182 0.26 -0.32 0.75
N MET A 183 -0.57 0.72 0.62
CA MET A 183 -0.96 1.23 -0.69
C MET A 183 0.25 1.75 -1.48
N LEU A 184 1.17 2.47 -0.83
CA LEU A 184 2.38 2.96 -1.47
C LEU A 184 3.33 1.81 -1.84
N HIS A 185 3.38 0.72 -1.08
CA HIS A 185 4.05 -0.52 -1.52
C HIS A 185 3.43 -1.10 -2.79
N ALA A 186 2.09 -1.11 -2.89
CA ALA A 186 1.40 -1.54 -4.09
C ALA A 186 1.76 -0.66 -5.31
N LEU A 187 2.08 0.61 -5.07
CA LEU A 187 2.61 1.56 -6.05
C LEU A 187 4.10 1.42 -6.31
N GLY A 188 4.85 0.62 -5.55
CA GLY A 188 6.26 0.33 -5.79
C GLY A 188 7.24 0.88 -4.76
N ALA A 189 6.78 1.62 -3.76
CA ALA A 189 7.63 2.12 -2.69
C ALA A 189 8.29 0.96 -1.92
N SER A 190 9.49 1.22 -1.42
CA SER A 190 10.25 0.33 -0.55
C SER A 190 10.26 0.85 0.89
N ASP A 191 10.38 -0.08 1.85
CA ASP A 191 10.52 0.27 3.26
C ASP A 191 11.74 1.16 3.50
N LYS A 192 11.58 2.13 4.41
CA LYS A 192 12.65 3.04 4.86
C LYS A 192 13.01 2.83 6.33
N TYR A 193 12.71 1.66 6.88
CA TYR A 193 13.07 1.26 8.24
C TYR A 193 13.94 0.00 8.26
N GLY A 194 14.76 -0.13 9.30
CA GLY A 194 15.63 -1.27 9.55
C GLY A 194 15.07 -2.21 10.62
N ALA A 195 15.97 -2.97 11.25
CA ALA A 195 15.60 -3.86 12.36
C ALA A 195 14.87 -3.10 13.49
N GLY A 196 13.82 -3.72 14.04
CA GLY A 196 13.00 -3.11 15.10
C GLY A 196 12.13 -1.93 14.64
N GLY A 197 11.97 -1.71 13.33
CA GLY A 197 11.12 -0.65 12.79
C GLY A 197 11.70 0.76 12.96
N ARG A 198 13.02 0.86 13.20
CA ARG A 198 13.72 2.14 13.31
C ARG A 198 13.93 2.74 11.91
N PRO A 199 13.59 4.02 11.68
CA PRO A 199 13.86 4.68 10.40
C PRO A 199 15.35 4.66 10.05
N VAL A 200 15.66 4.41 8.77
CA VAL A 200 17.05 4.42 8.26
C VAL A 200 17.40 5.82 7.79
N TYR A 201 18.43 6.43 8.36
CA TYR A 201 18.90 7.74 7.92
C TYR A 201 19.67 7.65 6.59
N PRO A 202 19.55 8.62 5.67
CA PRO A 202 18.60 9.75 5.71
C PRO A 202 17.19 9.42 5.20
N GLN A 203 17.03 8.37 4.39
CA GLN A 203 15.84 8.16 3.56
C GLN A 203 14.54 7.86 4.31
N GLY A 204 14.60 7.42 5.56
CA GLY A 204 13.45 7.17 6.44
C GLY A 204 13.10 8.35 7.36
N TYR A 205 13.81 9.47 7.25
CA TYR A 205 13.54 10.66 8.04
C TYR A 205 12.74 11.66 7.20
N ALA A 206 11.77 12.33 7.83
CA ALA A 206 10.96 13.35 7.18
C ALA A 206 11.79 14.56 6.71
N ASP A 207 12.84 14.90 7.47
CA ASP A 207 13.81 15.96 7.17
C ASP A 207 15.20 15.32 7.03
N PRO A 208 15.57 14.83 5.83
CA PRO A 208 16.83 14.12 5.59
C PRO A 208 18.07 15.02 5.64
N ASP A 209 17.90 16.34 5.48
CA ASP A 209 19.00 17.31 5.49
C ASP A 209 19.43 17.75 6.89
N TRP A 210 18.60 17.44 7.89
CA TRP A 210 18.91 17.71 9.30
C TRP A 210 19.77 16.58 9.88
N PRO A 211 20.67 16.85 10.84
CA PRO A 211 21.46 15.82 11.48
C PRO A 211 20.62 14.64 12.00
N GLU A 212 21.15 13.41 11.91
CA GLU A 212 20.47 12.18 12.33
C GLU A 212 20.03 12.22 13.81
N GLN A 213 20.84 12.83 14.67
CA GLN A 213 20.58 12.89 16.11
C GLN A 213 19.48 13.89 16.48
N MET A 214 19.14 14.81 15.57
CA MET A 214 18.09 15.78 15.83
C MET A 214 16.74 15.03 15.88
N PRO A 215 15.88 15.28 16.87
CA PRO A 215 14.60 14.61 16.91
C PRO A 215 13.72 15.03 15.74
N ARG A 216 12.84 14.13 15.32
CA ARG A 216 11.76 14.44 14.39
C ARG A 216 10.44 14.47 15.14
N GLN A 217 9.51 15.25 14.61
CA GLN A 217 8.11 15.17 14.99
C GLN A 217 7.29 14.60 13.84
N THR A 218 7.87 14.27 12.69
CA THR A 218 7.15 13.81 11.52
C THR A 218 7.79 12.52 11.02
N ALA A 219 6.99 11.55 10.59
CA ALA A 219 7.51 10.33 9.98
C ALA A 219 7.57 10.45 8.45
N GLU A 220 8.60 9.89 7.85
CA GLU A 220 8.49 9.49 6.45
C GLU A 220 7.52 8.29 6.39
N ILE A 221 6.55 8.31 5.47
CA ILE A 221 5.44 7.36 5.44
C ILE A 221 5.89 5.91 5.24
N MET A 222 6.96 5.68 4.47
CA MET A 222 7.57 4.37 4.25
C MET A 222 8.52 3.93 5.37
N ALA A 223 8.87 4.80 6.32
CA ALA A 223 9.45 4.41 7.60
C ALA A 223 8.35 4.09 8.64
N GLY A 224 7.18 4.71 8.51
CA GLY A 224 5.99 4.52 9.35
C GLY A 224 6.12 5.03 10.79
N ARG A 225 7.34 5.38 11.22
CA ARG A 225 7.70 5.85 12.56
C ARG A 225 8.75 6.95 12.47
N TYR A 226 8.94 7.69 13.56
CA TYR A 226 10.02 8.67 13.70
C TYR A 226 10.75 8.50 15.04
N VAL A 227 11.95 9.08 15.14
CA VAL A 227 12.73 9.11 16.39
C VAL A 227 12.44 10.43 17.12
N ASN A 228 11.84 10.36 18.31
CA ASN A 228 11.49 11.53 19.10
C ASN A 228 12.67 12.08 19.94
N ALA A 229 12.45 13.15 20.69
CA ALA A 229 13.49 13.78 21.55
C ALA A 229 14.06 12.86 22.63
N ALA A 230 13.34 11.80 23.02
CA ALA A 230 13.81 10.78 23.96
C ALA A 230 14.53 9.61 23.28
N GLY A 231 14.82 9.70 21.97
CA GLY A 231 15.45 8.64 21.19
C GLY A 231 14.55 7.43 20.89
N ARG A 232 13.25 7.53 21.22
CA ARG A 232 12.27 6.44 21.05
C ARG A 232 11.71 6.44 19.63
N VAL A 233 11.50 5.25 19.09
CA VAL A 233 10.82 5.04 17.81
C VAL A 233 9.31 5.08 18.07
N VAL A 234 8.61 6.04 17.47
CA VAL A 234 7.20 6.33 17.74
C VAL A 234 6.42 6.36 16.43
N MET A 235 5.24 5.72 16.42
CA MET A 235 4.29 5.85 15.33
C MET A 235 3.54 7.19 15.47
N PRO A 236 3.38 7.97 14.39
CA PRO A 236 2.58 9.18 14.43
C PRO A 236 1.12 8.90 14.83
N PRO A 237 0.41 9.89 15.39
CA PRO A 237 -1.01 9.76 15.71
C PRO A 237 -1.88 9.67 14.45
N SER A 238 -1.43 10.24 13.33
CA SER A 238 -2.20 10.34 12.08
C SER A 238 -1.33 10.78 10.89
N LEU A 239 -1.91 10.76 9.68
CA LEU A 239 -1.23 11.10 8.43
C LEU A 239 -0.85 12.58 8.30
N GLU A 240 -1.43 13.47 9.09
CA GLU A 240 -1.04 14.89 9.20
C GLU A 240 0.42 15.03 9.68
N GLN A 241 0.93 14.04 10.40
CA GLN A 241 2.29 13.97 10.92
C GLN A 241 3.17 12.96 10.13
N CYS A 242 2.79 12.70 8.87
CA CYS A 242 3.56 11.93 7.91
C CYS A 242 3.92 12.78 6.68
N VAL A 243 4.99 12.39 5.99
CA VAL A 243 5.40 12.97 4.69
C VAL A 243 5.79 11.88 3.70
N ILE A 244 5.71 12.18 2.41
CA ILE A 244 6.38 11.39 1.37
C ILE A 244 7.80 11.95 1.19
N GLY A 245 8.82 11.14 1.49
CA GLY A 245 10.21 11.51 1.26
C GLY A 245 10.57 11.53 -0.23
N ALA A 246 11.65 12.23 -0.61
CA ALA A 246 12.07 12.35 -2.01
C ALA A 246 12.32 10.99 -2.69
N GLN A 247 12.94 10.04 -1.98
CA GLN A 247 13.15 8.70 -2.51
C GLN A 247 11.82 7.94 -2.71
N THR A 248 10.90 8.04 -1.77
CA THR A 248 9.56 7.44 -1.90
C THR A 248 8.82 8.05 -3.08
N ALA A 249 8.83 9.38 -3.23
CA ALA A 249 8.20 10.08 -4.36
C ALA A 249 8.74 9.60 -5.72
N HIS A 250 10.05 9.38 -5.81
CA HIS A 250 10.70 8.83 -6.99
C HIS A 250 10.27 7.38 -7.27
N GLU A 251 10.23 6.52 -6.25
CA GLU A 251 9.85 5.11 -6.39
C GLU A 251 8.41 4.92 -6.90
N ILE A 252 7.51 5.84 -6.51
CA ILE A 252 6.12 5.85 -6.96
C ILE A 252 5.89 6.78 -8.17
N ASN A 253 6.96 7.33 -8.79
CA ASN A 253 6.95 8.17 -10.00
C ASN A 253 6.17 9.50 -9.90
N VAL A 254 6.00 10.08 -8.71
CA VAL A 254 5.36 11.41 -8.59
C VAL A 254 6.20 12.50 -9.23
N ASP A 255 7.54 12.43 -9.10
CA ASP A 255 8.50 13.34 -9.72
C ASP A 255 8.50 13.27 -11.27
N ALA A 256 8.23 12.10 -11.83
CA ALA A 256 8.04 11.91 -13.27
C ALA A 256 6.71 12.49 -13.75
N GLY A 257 5.64 12.38 -12.94
CA GLY A 257 4.35 13.01 -13.20
C GLY A 257 4.48 14.52 -13.38
N PHE A 258 5.27 15.18 -12.52
CA PHE A 258 5.62 16.59 -12.65
C PHE A 258 6.28 16.92 -14.00
N ARG A 259 7.36 16.22 -14.36
CA ARG A 259 8.06 16.48 -15.63
C ARG A 259 7.15 16.36 -16.85
N GLN A 260 6.23 15.40 -16.85
CA GLN A 260 5.29 15.21 -17.95
C GLN A 260 4.18 16.28 -17.98
N GLN A 261 3.64 16.68 -16.83
CA GLN A 261 2.62 17.73 -16.76
C GLN A 261 3.15 19.06 -17.31
N TYR A 262 4.41 19.40 -17.05
CA TYR A 262 5.04 20.59 -17.61
C TYR A 262 5.33 20.46 -19.11
N ALA A 263 5.74 19.28 -19.58
CA ALA A 263 5.97 19.03 -21.00
C ALA A 263 4.70 19.12 -21.85
N SER A 264 3.52 18.80 -21.28
CA SER A 264 2.22 18.94 -21.96
C SER A 264 1.60 20.35 -21.84
N SER A 265 2.22 21.24 -21.07
CA SER A 265 1.76 22.63 -20.85
C SER A 265 2.46 23.64 -21.76
N ASN A 266 3.41 23.19 -22.59
CA ASN A 266 4.11 23.94 -23.65
C ASN A 266 3.71 23.40 -25.02
#